data_AF-A0A1I7J613-F1
#
_entry.id   AF-A0A1I7J613-F1
#
_cell.length_a   1.000
_cell.length_b   1.000
_cell.length_c   1.000
_cell.angle_alpha   90.00
_cell.angle_beta   90.00
_cell.angle_gamma   90.00
#
_symmetry.space_group_name_H-M   'P 1'
#
loop_
_entity.id
_entity.type
_entity.pdbx_description
1 polymer ?
#
loop_
_entity_poly.entity_id
_entity_poly.type
_entity_poly.pdbx_seq_one_letter_code
_entity_poly.pdbx_strand_id
1 'polypeptide(L)'
;MTFSWLLGLDECNSLKTGVFKMTNEVEGSAPITSVIERTGEFQYERVKELGLEIKYKVEWVNDCTYKLVWLETIKDENNFGYPTNQIITNTITEVTPEYYIIISSSNLFEEKFEGKVEIVKR
;
A
#
# COMPACT_ATOMS: atom_id res chain seq x y z
N MET A 1 13.90 -30.67 -15.77
CA MET A 1 12.73 -29.78 -15.77
C MET A 1 12.07 -29.89 -14.40
N THR A 2 12.43 -29.02 -13.48
CA THR A 2 11.83 -28.96 -12.14
C THR A 2 10.92 -27.75 -12.10
N PHE A 3 9.62 -28.02 -12.02
CA PHE A 3 8.55 -27.03 -11.89
C PHE A 3 8.75 -26.23 -10.60
N SER A 4 9.16 -24.96 -10.73
CA SER A 4 9.27 -24.01 -9.63
C SER A 4 7.91 -23.34 -9.39
N TRP A 5 7.05 -23.97 -8.61
CA TRP A 5 5.75 -23.41 -8.18
C TRP A 5 5.71 -23.05 -6.68
N LEU A 6 6.86 -23.05 -6.00
CA LEU A 6 6.96 -22.70 -4.58
C LEU A 6 7.49 -21.26 -4.31
N LEU A 7 7.97 -20.55 -5.33
CA LEU A 7 8.60 -19.22 -5.13
C LEU A 7 7.61 -18.07 -4.89
N GLY A 8 6.36 -18.14 -5.38
CA GLY A 8 5.42 -17.01 -5.27
C GLY A 8 4.74 -16.82 -3.91
N LEU A 9 4.64 -17.88 -3.08
CA LEU A 9 3.88 -17.85 -1.82
C LEU A 9 4.68 -17.21 -0.67
N ASP A 10 6.00 -17.41 -0.67
CA ASP A 10 6.88 -16.92 0.39
C ASP A 10 7.21 -15.42 0.22
N GLU A 11 7.20 -14.94 -1.02
CA GLU A 11 7.58 -13.58 -1.36
C GLU A 11 6.58 -12.54 -0.83
N CYS A 12 5.27 -12.74 -1.01
CA CYS A 12 4.26 -11.80 -0.48
C CYS A 12 4.15 -11.84 1.05
N ASN A 13 4.43 -12.99 1.68
CA ASN A 13 4.42 -13.10 3.14
C ASN A 13 5.44 -12.17 3.80
N SER A 14 6.60 -11.99 3.17
CA SER A 14 7.64 -11.04 3.62
C SER A 14 7.15 -9.59 3.66
N LEU A 15 6.11 -9.25 2.88
CA LEU A 15 5.56 -7.91 2.77
C LEU A 15 4.43 -7.65 3.79
N LYS A 16 4.01 -8.65 4.59
CA LYS A 16 2.95 -8.46 5.61
C LYS A 16 3.38 -7.49 6.71
N THR A 17 4.68 -7.35 6.93
CA THR A 17 5.27 -6.40 7.87
C THR A 17 6.45 -5.70 7.22
N GLY A 18 6.64 -4.40 7.47
CA GLY A 18 7.79 -3.68 6.94
C GLY A 18 7.57 -2.18 6.82
N VAL A 19 8.59 -1.49 6.33
CA VAL A 19 8.51 -0.10 5.92
C VAL A 19 8.67 -0.04 4.42
N PHE A 20 7.82 0.74 3.78
CA PHE A 20 7.74 0.85 2.34
C PHE A 20 7.57 2.31 1.93
N LYS A 21 7.83 2.58 0.66
CA LYS A 21 7.72 3.91 0.08
C LYS A 21 7.04 3.82 -1.28
N MET A 22 6.03 4.65 -1.48
CA MET A 22 5.37 4.81 -2.79
C MET A 22 5.51 6.26 -3.21
N THR A 23 6.04 6.49 -4.41
CA THR A 23 6.20 7.84 -4.97
C THR A 23 5.30 7.97 -6.19
N ASN A 24 4.41 8.97 -6.15
CA ASN A 24 3.56 9.31 -7.28
C ASN A 24 4.14 10.55 -7.96
N GLU A 25 4.43 10.42 -9.25
CA GLU A 25 4.83 11.54 -10.10
C GLU A 25 3.61 12.02 -10.87
N VAL A 26 3.29 13.30 -10.74
CA VAL A 26 2.23 13.96 -11.52
C VAL A 26 2.91 15.03 -12.36
N GLU A 27 2.69 15.00 -13.67
CA GLU A 27 3.29 15.97 -14.59
C GLU A 27 2.98 17.41 -14.15
N GLY A 28 4.01 18.24 -14.06
CA GLY A 28 3.89 19.63 -13.62
C GLY A 28 3.75 19.83 -12.10
N SER A 29 3.84 18.77 -11.29
CA SER A 29 3.80 18.83 -9.82
C SER A 29 5.07 18.22 -9.21
N ALA A 30 5.36 18.61 -7.96
CA ALA A 30 6.39 17.92 -7.17
C ALA A 30 5.95 16.47 -6.88
N PRO A 31 6.88 15.51 -6.85
CA PRO A 31 6.56 14.13 -6.51
C PRO A 31 5.99 14.05 -5.09
N ILE A 32 4.97 13.22 -4.91
CA ILE A 32 4.34 12.98 -3.61
C ILE A 32 4.76 11.61 -3.13
N THR A 33 5.43 11.55 -1.98
CA THR A 33 5.87 10.30 -1.36
C THR A 33 4.98 9.93 -0.18
N SER A 34 4.40 8.74 -0.24
CA SER A 34 3.81 8.08 0.93
C SER A 34 4.83 7.12 1.56
N VAL A 35 5.10 7.31 2.85
CA VAL A 35 5.84 6.34 3.68
C VAL A 35 4.82 5.44 4.36
N ILE A 36 4.93 4.15 4.12
CA ILE A 36 3.99 3.13 4.54
C ILE A 36 4.67 2.25 5.59
N GLU A 37 4.10 2.16 6.79
CA GLU A 37 4.55 1.24 7.84
C GLU A 37 3.47 0.20 8.11
N ARG A 38 3.79 -1.08 7.87
CA ARG A 38 2.87 -2.20 8.03
C ARG A 38 3.33 -3.11 9.17
N THR A 39 2.38 -3.47 10.04
CA THR A 39 2.61 -4.30 11.24
C THR A 39 1.79 -5.59 11.21
N GLY A 40 1.39 -6.06 10.03
CA GLY A 40 0.52 -7.22 9.85
C GLY A 40 -0.95 -6.85 9.89
N GLU A 41 -1.42 -6.31 11.01
CA GLU A 41 -2.84 -5.94 11.24
C GLU A 41 -3.14 -4.47 10.95
N PHE A 42 -2.12 -3.60 11.02
CA PHE A 42 -2.27 -2.17 10.79
C PHE A 42 -1.28 -1.66 9.76
N GLN A 43 -1.72 -0.65 9.01
CA GLN A 43 -0.89 0.12 8.10
C GLN A 43 -1.03 1.61 8.44
N TYR A 44 0.11 2.28 8.59
CA TYR A 44 0.20 3.73 8.76
C TYR A 44 0.78 4.32 7.49
N GLU A 45 0.12 5.33 6.94
CA GLU A 45 0.61 6.05 5.77
C GLU A 45 0.85 7.51 6.12
N ARG A 46 2.05 7.99 5.79
CA ARG A 46 2.50 9.35 6.08
C ARG A 46 2.92 10.03 4.79
N VAL A 47 2.26 11.12 4.46
CA VAL A 47 2.60 11.97 3.31
C VAL A 47 2.99 13.33 3.84
N LYS A 48 4.30 13.54 4.02
CA LYS A 48 4.82 14.72 4.71
C LYS A 48 4.53 15.99 3.92
N GLU A 49 4.61 15.91 2.61
CA GLU A 49 4.35 17.00 1.66
C GLU A 49 2.91 17.51 1.77
N LEU A 50 1.97 16.65 2.20
CA LEU A 50 0.56 16.97 2.36
C LEU A 50 0.13 17.14 3.83
N GLY A 51 1.05 17.03 4.78
CA GLY A 51 0.73 17.10 6.20
C GLY A 51 -0.27 16.03 6.65
N LEU A 52 -0.22 14.85 6.03
CA LEU A 52 -1.22 13.79 6.15
C LEU A 52 -0.65 12.56 6.86
N GLU A 53 -1.42 12.01 7.80
CA GLU A 53 -1.18 10.70 8.40
C GLU A 53 -2.50 9.95 8.58
N ILE A 54 -2.57 8.74 8.02
CA ILE A 54 -3.77 7.88 8.04
C ILE A 54 -3.40 6.51 8.61
N LYS A 55 -4.33 5.92 9.35
CA LYS A 55 -4.27 4.54 9.84
C LYS A 55 -5.35 3.69 9.18
N TYR A 56 -4.93 2.54 8.67
CA TYR A 56 -5.79 1.50 8.13
C TYR A 56 -5.70 0.21 8.94
N LYS A 57 -6.80 -0.54 8.99
CA LYS A 57 -6.79 -1.97 9.30
C LYS A 57 -6.40 -2.72 8.04
N VAL A 58 -5.49 -3.68 8.16
CA VAL A 58 -5.06 -4.56 7.09
C VAL A 58 -5.77 -5.90 7.23
N GLU A 59 -6.48 -6.33 6.20
CA GLU A 59 -7.15 -7.63 6.16
C GLU A 59 -6.66 -8.43 4.97
N TRP A 60 -5.82 -9.44 5.22
CA TRP A 60 -5.33 -10.34 4.19
C TRP A 60 -6.43 -11.30 3.74
N VAL A 61 -6.77 -11.24 2.46
CA VAL A 61 -7.75 -12.14 1.82
C VAL A 61 -7.07 -13.45 1.43
N ASN A 62 -5.83 -13.35 0.99
CA ASN A 62 -4.90 -14.45 0.71
C ASN A 62 -3.47 -13.90 0.86
N ASP A 63 -2.44 -14.63 0.44
CA ASP A 63 -1.05 -14.22 0.67
C ASP A 63 -0.60 -12.96 -0.09
N CYS A 64 -1.18 -12.69 -1.26
CA CYS A 64 -0.80 -11.55 -2.11
C CYS A 64 -1.94 -10.53 -2.28
N THR A 65 -3.07 -10.70 -1.58
CA THR A 65 -4.20 -9.78 -1.64
C THR A 65 -4.63 -9.35 -0.25
N TYR A 66 -4.70 -8.05 -0.03
CA TYR A 66 -5.15 -7.47 1.24
C TYR A 66 -6.07 -6.28 1.02
N LYS A 67 -6.91 -6.04 2.01
CA LYS A 67 -7.76 -4.86 2.09
C LYS A 67 -7.21 -3.87 3.10
N LEU A 68 -7.30 -2.59 2.78
CA LEU A 68 -7.13 -1.49 3.70
C LEU A 68 -8.51 -0.94 4.02
N VAL A 69 -8.93 -1.13 5.26
CA VAL A 69 -10.18 -0.55 5.79
C VAL A 69 -9.80 0.69 6.58
N TRP A 70 -10.38 1.84 6.22
CA TRP A 70 -10.12 3.09 6.93
C TRP A 70 -10.46 2.95 8.42
N LEU A 71 -9.55 3.39 9.30
CA LEU A 71 -9.78 3.41 10.74
C LEU A 71 -9.79 4.83 11.30
N GLU A 72 -8.76 5.60 10.98
CA GLU A 72 -8.53 6.90 11.60
C GLU A 72 -7.66 7.79 10.71
N THR A 73 -8.00 9.08 10.65
CA THR A 73 -7.11 10.13 10.17
C THR A 73 -6.39 10.72 11.36
N ILE A 74 -5.11 10.39 11.53
CA ILE A 74 -4.28 10.85 12.66
C ILE A 74 -3.93 12.33 12.48
N LYS A 75 -3.65 12.73 11.23
CA LYS A 75 -3.29 14.11 10.88
C LYS A 75 -3.78 14.46 9.47
N ASP A 76 -4.37 15.64 9.31
CA ASP A 76 -4.79 16.18 8.01
C ASP A 76 -4.76 17.72 8.05
N GLU A 77 -3.59 18.31 7.79
CA GLU A 77 -3.40 19.78 7.85
C GLU A 77 -4.22 20.53 6.79
N ASN A 78 -4.60 19.85 5.70
CA ASN A 78 -5.28 20.47 4.56
C ASN A 78 -6.79 20.17 4.52
N ASN A 79 -7.31 19.39 5.47
CA ASN A 79 -8.72 19.01 5.57
C ASN A 79 -9.26 18.36 4.28
N PHE A 80 -8.54 17.40 3.72
CA PHE A 80 -8.93 16.72 2.47
C PHE A 80 -10.27 15.98 2.58
N GLY A 81 -10.67 15.52 3.77
CA GLY A 81 -11.96 14.87 3.99
C GLY A 81 -12.06 13.48 3.38
N TYR A 82 -11.37 12.51 3.98
CA TYR A 82 -11.33 11.13 3.48
C TYR A 82 -12.64 10.36 3.71
N PRO A 83 -13.11 9.58 2.72
CA PRO A 83 -14.30 8.76 2.88
C PRO A 83 -14.04 7.60 3.84
N THR A 84 -14.66 7.67 5.03
CA THR A 84 -14.45 6.69 6.12
C THR A 84 -14.99 5.29 5.82
N ASN A 85 -15.84 5.15 4.79
CA ASN A 85 -16.36 3.88 4.29
C ASN A 85 -15.53 3.29 3.12
N GLN A 86 -14.37 3.88 2.82
CA GLN A 86 -13.48 3.37 1.78
C GLN A 86 -12.79 2.09 2.21
N ILE A 87 -12.80 1.13 1.29
CA ILE A 87 -12.08 -0.13 1.36
C ILE A 87 -11.23 -0.22 0.10
N ILE A 88 -9.92 -0.14 0.26
CA ILE A 88 -8.96 -0.30 -0.83
C ILE A 88 -8.56 -1.76 -0.87
N THR A 89 -8.72 -2.43 -2.01
CA THR A 89 -8.22 -3.80 -2.23
C THR A 89 -6.95 -3.74 -3.06
N ASN A 90 -5.86 -4.24 -2.49
CA ASN A 90 -4.54 -4.28 -3.11
C ASN A 90 -4.18 -5.73 -3.44
N THR A 91 -3.78 -5.95 -4.69
CA THR A 91 -3.22 -7.23 -5.16
C THR A 91 -1.77 -7.02 -5.56
N ILE A 92 -0.86 -7.71 -4.90
CA ILE A 92 0.57 -7.74 -5.24
C ILE A 92 0.74 -8.65 -6.45
N THR A 93 1.34 -8.14 -7.52
CA THR A 93 1.50 -8.85 -8.80
C THR A 93 2.95 -9.21 -9.12
N GLU A 94 3.92 -8.52 -8.51
CA GLU A 94 5.35 -8.78 -8.66
C GLU A 94 6.05 -8.44 -7.34
N VAL A 95 7.04 -9.25 -6.96
CA VAL A 95 7.91 -8.99 -5.82
C VAL A 95 9.36 -9.12 -6.26
N THR A 96 10.19 -8.18 -5.82
CA THR A 96 11.64 -8.21 -5.98
C THR A 96 12.30 -7.92 -4.63
N PRO A 97 13.63 -8.08 -4.49
CA PRO A 97 14.35 -7.71 -3.27
C PRO A 97 14.33 -6.21 -2.91
N GLU A 98 13.84 -5.35 -3.81
CA GLU A 98 13.90 -3.88 -3.67
C GLU A 98 12.52 -3.21 -3.76
N TYR A 99 11.57 -3.82 -4.46
CA TYR A 99 10.23 -3.27 -4.64
C TYR A 99 9.21 -4.38 -4.92
N TYR A 100 7.93 -4.02 -4.85
CA TYR A 100 6.84 -4.84 -5.36
C TYR A 100 5.86 -3.97 -6.17
N ILE A 101 5.11 -4.61 -7.06
CA ILE A 101 4.05 -3.96 -7.84
C ILE A 101 2.70 -4.33 -7.24
N ILE A 102 1.82 -3.36 -7.09
CA ILE A 102 0.43 -3.55 -6.66
C ILE A 102 -0.54 -3.07 -7.72
N ILE A 103 -1.68 -3.76 -7.81
CA ILE A 103 -2.89 -3.25 -8.43
C ILE A 103 -3.89 -2.94 -7.32
N SER A 104 -4.26 -1.67 -7.21
CA SER A 104 -5.17 -1.15 -6.20
C SER A 104 -6.55 -0.91 -6.82
N SER A 105 -7.60 -1.20 -6.08
CA SER A 105 -8.99 -0.93 -6.43
C SER A 105 -9.77 -0.47 -5.21
N SER A 106 -10.97 0.08 -5.41
CA SER A 106 -11.79 0.63 -4.32
C SER A 106 -13.22 0.13 -4.41
N ASN A 107 -13.92 0.07 -3.27
CA ASN A 107 -15.37 -0.13 -3.25
C ASN A 107 -16.15 1.12 -3.71
N LEU A 108 -15.50 2.27 -3.81
CA LEU A 108 -16.14 3.56 -4.15
C LEU A 108 -16.04 3.92 -5.65
N PHE A 109 -15.13 3.29 -6.40
CA PHE A 109 -14.92 3.55 -7.82
C PHE A 109 -14.35 2.32 -8.53
N GLU A 110 -14.63 2.19 -9.83
CA GLU A 110 -14.24 1.00 -10.62
C GLU A 110 -12.79 1.03 -11.12
N GLU A 111 -12.15 2.20 -11.09
CA GLU A 111 -10.80 2.40 -11.56
C GLU A 111 -9.78 1.57 -10.76
N LYS A 112 -8.79 1.05 -11.49
CA LYS A 112 -7.66 0.32 -10.92
C LYS A 112 -6.38 1.10 -11.15
N PHE A 113 -5.54 1.15 -10.12
CA PHE A 113 -4.28 1.88 -10.14
C PHE A 113 -3.15 0.90 -9.93
N GLU A 114 -2.23 0.86 -10.89
CA GLU A 114 -0.96 0.17 -10.71
C GLU A 114 0.01 1.09 -9.95
N GLY A 115 0.69 0.56 -8.95
CA GLY A 115 1.65 1.29 -8.15
C GLY A 115 2.92 0.49 -7.91
N LYS A 116 4.07 1.13 -8.05
CA LYS A 116 5.36 0.58 -7.61
C LYS A 116 5.63 1.01 -6.18
N VAL A 117 5.90 0.04 -5.31
CA VAL A 117 6.19 0.27 -3.89
C VAL A 117 7.58 -0.24 -3.54
N GLU A 118 8.45 0.67 -3.15
CA GLU A 118 9.83 0.38 -2.73
C GLU A 118 9.86 -0.19 -1.31
N ILE A 119 10.71 -1.20 -1.10
CA ILE A 119 10.97 -1.81 0.20
C ILE A 119 12.10 -1.06 0.88
N VAL A 120 11.82 -0.46 2.04
CA VAL A 120 12.82 0.27 2.82
C VAL A 120 13.53 -0.72 3.75
N LYS A 121 14.76 -1.11 3.38
CA LYS A 121 15.61 -1.96 4.21
C LYS A 121 16.05 -1.19 5.47
N ARG A 122 15.88 -1.81 6.64
CA ARG A 122 16.43 -1.33 7.91
C ARG A 122 17.82 -1.89 8.14
#